data_AF-A0A1L9RE91-F1
#
_entry.id   AF-A0A1L9RE91-F1
#
_cell.length_a   1.000
_cell.length_b   1.000
_cell.length_c   1.000
_cell.angle_alpha   90.00
_cell.angle_beta   90.00
_cell.angle_gamma   90.00
#
_symmetry.space_group_name_H-M   'P 1'
#
loop_
_entity.id
_entity.type
_entity.pdbx_description
1 polymer ?
#
loop_
_entity_poly.entity_id
_entity_poly.type
_entity_poly.pdbx_seq_one_letter_code
_entity_poly.pdbx_strand_id
1 'polypeptide(L)'
;MPEIIDDKSQHCIPFLLDRVKAHQARHGNDPSNTPPFFLGLNGVQGAGKTVLVSTLQNTLRSPPYSLPVVTLSLDDIYLTHDDQVALAKAHPSNPLLQHRGQPSTHDLPLGEQVFESLRTGRPTAIPQYDKSAFAGQGDRVPQSQWEVVNGDDQEKVRVVIFEGWCVGFRPWDDQTLREKWEAAGKQKETGDYNGRLGHVKLEDVQAVNDALKKYDAITDQLDALIHIDAQDNHYVYEWRKEQERTLLATKGKGMTEEQVNHFVDGYYPSYELFTESLRDGAFRPSSSNMATSSQSTWEGRQLRLVVDRNRRVQQVFQI
;
A
#
# COMPACT_ATOMS: atom_id res chain seq x y z
N MET A 1 -11.39 -11.67 21.43
CA MET A 1 -10.82 -11.33 20.11
C MET A 1 -11.97 -11.28 19.13
N PRO A 2 -12.07 -10.27 18.25
CA PRO A 2 -13.06 -10.29 17.18
C PRO A 2 -12.87 -11.55 16.32
N GLU A 3 -13.97 -12.16 15.88
CA GLU A 3 -13.94 -13.31 14.98
C GLU A 3 -13.30 -12.89 13.65
N ILE A 4 -12.20 -13.55 13.26
CA ILE A 4 -11.57 -13.32 11.96
C ILE A 4 -12.36 -14.13 10.94
N ILE A 5 -13.16 -13.44 10.13
CA ILE A 5 -13.93 -14.04 9.04
C ILE A 5 -13.12 -13.91 7.76
N ASP A 6 -12.72 -15.04 7.19
CA ASP A 6 -12.02 -15.08 5.91
C ASP A 6 -12.99 -15.29 4.74
N ASP A 7 -13.67 -14.20 4.37
CA ASP A 7 -14.55 -14.12 3.19
C ASP A 7 -13.88 -13.45 1.99
N LYS A 8 -12.61 -13.03 2.13
CA LYS A 8 -11.83 -12.37 1.06
C LYS A 8 -11.06 -13.40 0.25
N SER A 9 -10.48 -14.41 0.90
CA SER A 9 -9.64 -15.40 0.24
C SER A 9 -10.36 -16.16 -0.86
N GLN A 10 -11.67 -16.43 -0.72
CA GLN A 10 -12.48 -17.07 -1.76
C GLN A 10 -12.53 -16.27 -3.08
N HIS A 11 -12.27 -14.96 -3.04
CA HIS A 11 -12.21 -14.09 -4.22
C HIS A 11 -10.76 -13.80 -4.64
N CYS A 12 -9.90 -13.53 -3.67
CA CYS A 12 -8.49 -13.18 -3.92
C CYS A 12 -7.68 -14.34 -4.50
N ILE A 13 -7.89 -15.57 -3.99
CA ILE A 13 -7.09 -16.74 -4.41
C ILE A 13 -7.35 -17.07 -5.88
N PRO A 14 -8.60 -17.25 -6.35
CA PRO A 14 -8.85 -17.50 -7.78
C PRO A 14 -8.30 -16.40 -8.69
N PHE A 15 -8.52 -15.13 -8.33
CA PHE A 15 -7.98 -13.99 -9.07
C PHE A 15 -6.45 -14.05 -9.18
N LEU A 16 -5.76 -14.25 -8.05
CA LEU A 16 -4.30 -14.32 -8.01
C LEU A 16 -3.77 -15.48 -8.86
N LEU A 17 -4.35 -16.67 -8.72
CA LEU A 17 -3.94 -17.84 -9.48
C LEU A 17 -4.16 -17.65 -10.98
N ASP A 18 -5.28 -17.06 -11.39
CA ASP A 18 -5.55 -16.75 -12.80
C ASP A 18 -4.56 -15.74 -13.36
N ARG A 19 -4.16 -14.72 -12.59
CA ARG A 19 -3.14 -13.75 -13.00
C ARG A 19 -1.74 -14.35 -13.06
N VAL A 20 -1.35 -15.18 -12.09
CA VAL A 20 -0.09 -15.92 -12.10
C VAL A 20 -0.02 -16.87 -13.30
N LYS A 21 -1.11 -17.58 -13.62
CA LYS A 21 -1.17 -18.45 -14.80
C LYS A 21 -1.04 -17.66 -16.10
N ALA A 22 -1.69 -16.50 -16.21
CA ALA A 22 -1.55 -15.62 -17.37
C ALA A 22 -0.11 -15.10 -17.52
N HIS A 23 0.54 -14.75 -16.40
CA HIS A 23 1.94 -14.35 -16.37
C HIS A 23 2.88 -15.46 -16.85
N GLN A 24 2.69 -16.69 -16.35
CA GLN A 24 3.45 -17.86 -16.79
C GLN A 24 3.21 -18.19 -18.27
N ALA A 25 2.00 -18.01 -18.78
CA ALA A 25 1.72 -18.18 -20.20
C ALA A 25 2.45 -17.15 -21.07
N ARG A 26 2.64 -15.92 -20.57
CA ARG A 26 3.33 -14.84 -21.27
C ARG A 26 4.86 -14.95 -21.23
N HIS A 27 5.41 -15.36 -20.10
CA HIS A 27 6.86 -15.33 -19.84
C HIS A 27 7.52 -16.73 -19.80
N GLY A 28 6.72 -17.79 -19.88
CA GLY A 28 7.18 -19.16 -19.63
C GLY A 28 7.03 -19.57 -18.16
N ASN A 29 7.38 -20.82 -17.86
CA ASN A 29 7.33 -21.34 -16.48
C ASN A 29 8.69 -21.82 -15.96
N ASP A 30 9.76 -21.56 -16.71
CA ASP A 30 11.13 -21.87 -16.29
C ASP A 30 11.57 -20.91 -15.16
N PRO A 31 11.81 -21.40 -13.94
CA PRO A 31 12.22 -20.56 -12.82
C PRO A 31 13.52 -19.77 -13.06
N SER A 32 14.37 -20.21 -13.99
CA SER A 32 15.63 -19.53 -14.32
C SER A 32 15.47 -18.32 -15.23
N ASN A 33 14.38 -18.26 -16.01
CA ASN A 33 14.16 -17.25 -17.03
C ASN A 33 12.86 -16.44 -16.85
N THR A 34 11.93 -16.94 -16.03
CA THR A 34 10.64 -16.29 -15.80
C THR A 34 10.76 -15.28 -14.65
N PRO A 35 10.52 -13.98 -14.87
CA PRO A 35 10.51 -13.02 -13.78
C PRO A 35 9.38 -13.35 -12.78
N PRO A 36 9.54 -13.02 -11.48
CA PRO A 36 8.46 -13.18 -10.51
C PRO A 36 7.23 -12.36 -10.89
N PHE A 37 6.06 -12.85 -10.47
CA PHE A 37 4.80 -12.12 -10.55
C PHE A 37 4.69 -11.13 -9.38
N PHE A 38 4.47 -9.84 -9.65
CA PHE A 38 4.33 -8.80 -8.65
C PHE A 38 2.85 -8.50 -8.39
N LEU A 39 2.35 -8.90 -7.22
CA LEU A 39 1.02 -8.58 -6.73
C LEU A 39 1.08 -7.36 -5.81
N GLY A 40 0.37 -6.29 -6.17
CA GLY A 40 0.07 -5.22 -5.23
C GLY A 40 -1.09 -5.58 -4.30
N LEU A 41 -1.05 -5.10 -3.06
CA LEU A 41 -2.19 -5.19 -2.15
C LEU A 41 -2.41 -3.86 -1.41
N ASN A 42 -3.57 -3.25 -1.65
CA ASN A 42 -4.02 -2.03 -1.02
C ASN A 42 -5.18 -2.30 -0.04
N GLY A 43 -5.27 -1.46 0.98
CA GLY A 43 -6.42 -1.32 1.84
C GLY A 43 -6.15 -0.34 2.96
N VAL A 44 -7.17 0.34 3.45
CA VAL A 44 -7.03 1.28 4.57
C VAL A 44 -6.48 0.58 5.83
N GLN A 45 -6.00 1.35 6.79
CA GLN A 45 -5.44 0.80 8.03
C GLN A 45 -6.52 -0.03 8.77
N GLY A 46 -6.12 -1.20 9.26
CA GLY A 46 -7.02 -2.12 9.97
C GLY A 46 -8.05 -2.86 9.10
N ALA A 47 -8.06 -2.71 7.77
CA ALA A 47 -8.98 -3.40 6.86
C ALA A 47 -8.75 -4.93 6.74
N GLY A 48 -7.71 -5.48 7.39
CA GLY A 48 -7.39 -6.91 7.36
C GLY A 48 -6.31 -7.33 6.35
N LYS A 49 -5.55 -6.39 5.78
CA LYS A 49 -4.45 -6.67 4.83
C LYS A 49 -3.50 -7.75 5.32
N THR A 50 -2.94 -7.60 6.53
CA THR A 50 -1.96 -8.55 7.09
C THR A 50 -2.51 -9.97 7.16
N VAL A 51 -3.79 -10.14 7.52
CA VAL A 51 -4.43 -11.45 7.55
C VAL A 51 -4.54 -12.03 6.14
N LEU A 52 -5.01 -11.23 5.17
CA LEU A 52 -5.11 -11.67 3.78
C LEU A 52 -3.73 -12.01 3.18
N VAL A 53 -2.71 -11.18 3.41
CA VAL A 53 -1.33 -11.43 2.96
C VAL A 53 -0.85 -12.78 3.48
N SER A 54 -1.00 -13.05 4.79
CA SER A 54 -0.62 -14.34 5.37
C SER A 54 -1.38 -15.51 4.75
N THR A 55 -2.68 -15.38 4.52
CA THR A 55 -3.47 -16.42 3.84
C THR A 55 -2.96 -16.66 2.42
N LEU A 56 -2.77 -15.61 1.61
CA LEU A 56 -2.27 -15.71 0.24
C LEU A 56 -0.88 -16.36 0.19
N GLN A 57 0.04 -15.95 1.07
CA GLN A 57 1.36 -16.56 1.18
C GLN A 57 1.26 -18.06 1.51
N ASN A 58 0.46 -18.42 2.52
CA ASN A 58 0.30 -19.80 2.93
C ASN A 58 -0.32 -20.65 1.83
N THR A 59 -1.33 -20.14 1.13
CA THR A 59 -1.96 -20.83 0.00
C THR A 59 -0.94 -21.08 -1.11
N LEU A 60 -0.20 -20.05 -1.55
CA LEU A 60 0.76 -20.18 -2.64
C LEU A 60 1.94 -21.09 -2.30
N ARG A 61 2.44 -21.06 -1.05
CA ARG A 61 3.57 -21.89 -0.60
C ARG A 61 3.19 -23.36 -0.36
N SER A 62 1.90 -23.65 -0.17
CA SER A 62 1.41 -25.01 0.10
C SER A 62 1.11 -25.78 -1.18
N PRO A 63 1.14 -27.13 -1.16
CA PRO A 63 0.61 -27.93 -2.26
C PRO A 63 -0.85 -27.57 -2.56
N PRO A 64 -1.28 -27.56 -3.84
CA PRO A 64 -0.53 -28.03 -5.02
C PRO A 64 0.37 -26.98 -5.68
N TYR A 65 0.42 -25.74 -5.15
CA TYR A 65 1.10 -24.63 -5.84
C TYR A 65 2.60 -24.58 -5.56
N SER A 66 3.00 -24.75 -4.30
CA SER A 66 4.41 -24.79 -3.85
C SER A 66 5.29 -23.68 -4.46
N LEU A 67 4.77 -22.46 -4.55
CA LEU A 67 5.46 -21.31 -5.12
C LEU A 67 6.27 -20.57 -4.05
N PRO A 68 7.57 -20.30 -4.28
CA PRO A 68 8.35 -19.38 -3.46
C PRO A 68 7.75 -17.96 -3.50
N VAL A 69 7.35 -17.44 -2.34
CA VAL A 69 6.74 -16.12 -2.18
C VAL A 69 7.58 -15.25 -1.26
N VAL A 70 7.76 -13.99 -1.60
CA VAL A 70 8.26 -12.95 -0.67
C VAL A 70 7.20 -11.88 -0.49
N THR A 71 7.09 -11.31 0.72
CA THR A 71 6.27 -10.13 0.96
C THR A 71 7.18 -8.96 1.26
N LEU A 72 6.85 -7.82 0.66
CA LEU A 72 7.48 -6.54 0.92
C LEU A 72 6.41 -5.56 1.38
N SER A 73 6.58 -4.97 2.56
CA SER A 73 5.70 -3.88 2.99
C SER A 73 6.23 -2.56 2.41
N LEU A 74 5.32 -1.69 1.99
CA LEU A 74 5.65 -0.30 1.71
C LEU A 74 6.28 0.38 2.94
N ASP A 75 5.83 0.01 4.14
CA ASP A 75 6.36 0.56 5.39
C ASP A 75 7.82 0.14 5.65
N ASP A 76 8.31 -0.94 5.04
CA ASP A 76 9.71 -1.37 5.19
C ASP A 76 10.70 -0.50 4.41
N ILE A 77 10.19 0.29 3.46
CA ILE A 77 10.96 1.25 2.68
C ILE A 77 10.66 2.70 3.10
N TYR A 78 10.23 2.95 4.34
CA TYR A 78 10.27 4.32 4.87
C TYR A 78 11.68 4.91 4.75
N LEU A 79 11.74 6.24 4.65
CA LEU A 79 12.98 7.00 4.82
C LEU A 79 13.66 6.62 6.14
N THR A 80 14.99 6.74 6.20
CA THR A 80 15.69 6.64 7.48
C THR A 80 15.20 7.72 8.45
N HIS A 81 15.44 7.55 9.75
CA HIS A 81 15.08 8.56 10.75
C HIS A 81 15.68 9.93 10.41
N ASP A 82 16.96 9.96 10.04
CA ASP A 82 17.68 11.18 9.67
C ASP A 82 17.05 11.86 8.44
N ASP A 83 16.71 11.09 7.41
CA ASP A 83 16.07 11.61 6.20
C ASP A 83 14.64 12.11 6.48
N GLN A 84 13.88 11.41 7.32
CA GLN A 84 12.55 11.85 7.76
C GLN A 84 12.63 13.16 8.58
N VAL A 85 13.64 13.31 9.44
CA VAL A 85 13.89 14.57 10.16
C VAL A 85 14.29 15.69 9.20
N ALA A 86 15.11 15.40 8.19
CA ALA A 86 15.48 16.37 7.16
C ALA A 86 14.25 16.81 6.35
N LEU A 87 13.37 15.87 5.96
CA LEU A 87 12.12 16.17 5.27
C LEU A 87 11.21 17.07 6.10
N ALA A 88 10.99 16.74 7.38
CA ALA A 88 10.17 17.55 8.28
C ALA A 88 10.73 18.98 8.43
N LYS A 89 12.06 19.12 8.57
CA LYS A 89 12.75 20.42 8.64
C LYS A 89 12.62 21.24 7.36
N ALA A 90 12.62 20.60 6.20
CA ALA A 90 12.44 21.27 4.91
C ALA A 90 11.00 21.76 4.69
N HIS A 91 10.02 21.14 5.36
CA HIS A 91 8.60 21.47 5.25
C HIS A 91 7.96 21.74 6.62
N PRO A 92 8.44 22.74 7.39
CA PRO A 92 8.06 22.90 8.80
C PRO A 92 6.58 23.23 9.02
N SER A 93 5.90 23.75 8.00
CA SER A 93 4.47 24.10 8.07
C SER A 93 3.54 23.02 7.52
N ASN A 94 4.07 21.95 6.90
CA ASN A 94 3.24 20.91 6.30
C ASN A 94 3.00 19.78 7.30
N PRO A 95 1.80 19.67 7.92
CA PRO A 95 1.54 18.66 8.94
C PRO A 95 1.63 17.22 8.41
N LEU A 96 1.45 17.01 7.10
CA LEU A 96 1.45 15.69 6.46
C LEU A 96 2.85 15.08 6.32
N LEU A 97 3.91 15.88 6.45
CA LEU A 97 5.30 15.47 6.24
C LEU A 97 6.14 15.43 7.52
N GLN A 98 5.53 15.68 8.69
CA GLN A 98 6.26 15.73 9.96
C GLN A 98 6.68 14.36 10.47
N HIS A 99 5.98 13.31 10.04
CA HIS A 99 6.20 11.93 10.47
C HIS A 99 6.07 10.98 9.28
N ARG A 100 6.65 9.78 9.42
CA ARG A 100 6.51 8.71 8.43
C ARG A 100 5.03 8.39 8.20
N GLY A 101 4.64 8.14 6.95
CA GLY A 101 3.30 7.69 6.61
C GLY A 101 2.91 8.07 5.20
N GLN A 102 2.81 9.37 4.92
CA GLN A 102 2.30 9.90 3.66
C GLN A 102 3.24 9.62 2.48
N PRO A 103 2.72 9.55 1.22
CA PRO A 103 3.59 9.67 0.05
C PRO A 103 4.54 10.87 0.21
N SER A 104 5.82 10.68 -0.14
CA SER A 104 7.00 11.52 0.20
C SER A 104 7.88 10.95 1.32
N THR A 105 7.32 10.13 2.22
CA THR A 105 8.06 9.61 3.39
C THR A 105 8.74 8.25 3.16
N HIS A 106 8.79 7.77 1.90
CA HIS A 106 9.39 6.49 1.55
C HIS A 106 10.62 6.67 0.66
N ASP A 107 11.61 5.81 0.83
CA ASP A 107 12.81 5.71 0.00
C ASP A 107 12.49 4.91 -1.28
N LEU A 108 11.93 5.62 -2.26
CA LEU A 108 11.56 5.04 -3.55
C LEU A 108 12.77 4.48 -4.32
N PRO A 109 13.95 5.13 -4.34
CA PRO A 109 15.15 4.53 -4.93
C PRO A 109 15.50 3.15 -4.34
N LEU A 110 15.39 2.97 -3.02
CA LEU A 110 15.55 1.65 -2.38
C LEU A 110 14.48 0.66 -2.87
N GLY A 111 13.21 1.07 -2.91
CA GLY A 111 12.11 0.24 -3.41
C GLY A 111 12.34 -0.24 -4.85
N GLU A 112 12.72 0.66 -5.75
CA GLU A 112 13.04 0.35 -7.15
C GLU A 112 14.21 -0.63 -7.26
N GLN A 113 15.28 -0.45 -6.48
CA GLN A 113 16.42 -1.36 -6.46
C GLN A 113 16.03 -2.77 -6.01
N VAL A 114 15.19 -2.89 -4.98
CA VAL A 114 14.69 -4.18 -4.49
C VAL A 114 13.81 -4.86 -5.54
N PHE A 115 12.89 -4.13 -6.17
CA PHE A 115 12.04 -4.65 -7.23
C PHE A 115 12.86 -5.17 -8.41
N GLU A 116 13.84 -4.39 -8.87
CA GLU A 116 14.70 -4.78 -9.99
C GLU A 116 15.58 -5.99 -9.63
N SER A 117 16.12 -6.04 -8.42
CA SER A 117 16.91 -7.18 -7.93
C SER A 117 16.08 -8.47 -7.87
N LEU A 118 14.83 -8.39 -7.38
CA LEU A 118 13.89 -9.51 -7.38
C LEU A 118 13.52 -9.93 -8.80
N ARG A 119 13.21 -8.96 -9.67
CA ARG A 119 12.82 -9.18 -11.07
C ARG A 119 13.89 -9.92 -11.86
N THR A 120 15.16 -9.64 -11.58
CA THR A 120 16.34 -10.27 -12.20
C THR A 120 16.81 -11.53 -11.49
N GLY A 121 16.11 -11.98 -10.44
CA GLY A 121 16.44 -13.22 -9.72
C GLY A 121 17.77 -13.17 -8.96
N ARG A 122 18.32 -11.97 -8.70
CA ARG A 122 19.57 -11.78 -7.96
C ARG A 122 19.35 -11.97 -6.46
N PRO A 123 20.38 -12.38 -5.69
CA PRO A 123 20.34 -12.34 -4.24
C PRO A 123 19.91 -10.95 -3.77
N THR A 124 18.81 -10.87 -3.03
CA THR A 124 18.17 -9.61 -2.67
C THR A 124 17.94 -9.54 -1.17
N ALA A 125 18.52 -8.54 -0.52
CA ALA A 125 18.24 -8.23 0.88
C ALA A 125 16.91 -7.48 0.98
N ILE A 126 15.97 -8.00 1.74
CA ILE A 126 14.63 -7.42 1.92
C ILE A 126 14.66 -6.38 3.05
N PRO A 127 14.37 -5.09 2.77
CA PRO A 127 14.36 -4.05 3.79
C PRO A 127 13.44 -4.36 4.96
N GLN A 128 13.79 -3.85 6.13
CA GLN A 128 12.97 -3.91 7.34
C GLN A 128 13.00 -2.57 8.06
N TYR A 129 11.87 -2.20 8.64
CA TYR A 129 11.74 -0.95 9.38
C TYR A 129 11.28 -1.18 10.83
N ASP A 130 12.07 -0.70 11.80
CA ASP A 130 11.70 -0.73 13.21
C ASP A 130 10.91 0.52 13.57
N LYS A 131 9.58 0.39 13.57
CA LYS A 131 8.64 1.46 13.96
C LYS A 131 8.78 1.91 15.43
N SER A 132 9.47 1.14 16.28
CA SER A 132 9.64 1.42 17.70
C SER A 132 10.92 2.21 18.02
N ALA A 133 11.89 2.22 17.10
CA ALA A 133 13.11 3.00 17.23
C ALA A 133 12.81 4.50 17.42
N PHE A 134 13.77 5.25 17.99
CA PHE A 134 13.64 6.69 18.24
C PHE A 134 12.33 7.08 18.94
N ALA A 135 12.01 6.38 20.03
CA ALA A 135 10.78 6.57 20.81
C ALA A 135 9.49 6.49 19.98
N GLY A 136 9.45 5.57 19.01
CA GLY A 136 8.29 5.36 18.13
C GLY A 136 8.27 6.20 16.86
N GLN A 137 9.26 7.07 16.64
CA GLN A 137 9.45 7.77 15.35
C GLN A 137 9.93 6.81 14.25
N GLY A 138 10.58 5.73 14.66
CA GLY A 138 11.03 4.61 13.85
C GLY A 138 12.28 4.91 13.04
N ASP A 139 12.97 3.84 12.62
CA ASP A 139 14.13 3.91 11.75
C ASP A 139 14.31 2.60 10.98
N ARG A 140 15.10 2.66 9.91
CA ARG A 140 15.46 1.51 9.10
C ARG A 140 16.36 0.57 9.91
N VAL A 141 16.04 -0.72 9.87
CA VAL A 141 16.90 -1.75 10.48
C VAL A 141 18.22 -1.81 9.70
N PRO A 142 19.38 -1.98 10.36
CA PRO A 142 20.65 -2.13 9.66
C PRO A 142 20.63 -3.24 8.60
N GLN A 143 21.17 -2.96 7.41
CA GLN A 143 21.13 -3.88 6.26
C GLN A 143 21.71 -5.28 6.56
N SER A 144 22.67 -5.38 7.48
CA SER A 144 23.25 -6.66 7.91
C SER A 144 22.25 -7.60 8.59
N GLN A 145 21.08 -7.11 9.00
CA GLN A 145 20.01 -7.91 9.63
C GLN A 145 18.88 -8.23 8.65
N TRP A 146 18.94 -7.75 7.41
CA TRP A 146 17.92 -8.01 6.41
C TRP A 146 17.98 -9.45 5.94
N GLU A 147 16.82 -10.08 5.76
CA GLU A 147 16.73 -11.40 5.17
C GLU A 147 17.14 -11.33 3.70
N VAL A 148 18.00 -12.25 3.27
CA VAL A 148 18.40 -12.38 1.86
C VAL A 148 17.63 -13.51 1.21
N VAL A 149 16.89 -13.17 0.15
CA VAL A 149 16.20 -14.12 -0.74
C VAL A 149 16.96 -14.31 -2.05
N ASN A 150 16.63 -15.33 -2.83
CA ASN A 150 17.28 -15.68 -4.10
C ASN A 150 18.78 -15.98 -3.98
N GLY A 151 19.27 -16.39 -2.79
CA GLY A 151 20.64 -16.90 -2.62
C GLY A 151 20.92 -18.12 -3.50
N ASP A 152 22.20 -18.48 -3.66
CA ASP A 152 22.62 -19.54 -4.59
C ASP A 152 21.98 -20.91 -4.27
N ASP A 153 21.72 -21.19 -2.99
CA ASP A 153 21.10 -22.43 -2.51
C ASP A 153 19.57 -22.33 -2.33
N GLN A 154 18.94 -21.24 -2.77
CA GLN A 154 17.51 -21.00 -2.61
C GLN A 154 16.77 -21.10 -3.94
N GLU A 155 15.53 -21.58 -3.89
CA GLU A 155 14.62 -21.45 -5.02
C GLU A 155 14.36 -19.97 -5.32
N LYS A 156 14.28 -19.63 -6.61
CA LYS A 156 13.99 -18.26 -7.03
C LYS A 156 12.56 -17.90 -6.69
N VAL A 157 12.38 -16.72 -6.10
CA VAL A 157 11.07 -16.12 -5.81
C VAL A 157 10.22 -16.13 -7.08
N ARG A 158 8.99 -16.64 -6.96
CA ARG A 158 8.03 -16.73 -8.08
C ARG A 158 6.90 -15.73 -7.94
N VAL A 159 6.57 -15.31 -6.72
CA VAL A 159 5.56 -14.28 -6.44
C VAL A 159 6.10 -13.29 -5.42
N VAL A 160 5.96 -12.00 -5.71
CA VAL A 160 6.22 -10.90 -4.78
C VAL A 160 4.87 -10.30 -4.40
N ILE A 161 4.57 -10.23 -3.11
CA ILE A 161 3.40 -9.50 -2.59
C ILE A 161 3.88 -8.18 -2.03
N PHE A 162 3.60 -7.08 -2.72
CA PHE A 162 3.89 -5.73 -2.26
C PHE A 162 2.65 -5.10 -1.65
N GLU A 163 2.65 -4.90 -0.34
CA GLU A 163 1.46 -4.44 0.40
C GLU A 163 1.68 -3.05 1.00
N GLY A 164 0.63 -2.24 1.04
CA GLY A 164 0.68 -0.95 1.72
C GLY A 164 -0.62 -0.16 1.56
N TRP A 165 -0.83 0.79 2.46
CA TRP A 165 -2.11 1.51 2.54
C TRP A 165 -2.35 2.48 1.38
N CYS A 166 -1.29 2.94 0.71
CA CYS A 166 -1.35 3.80 -0.49
C CYS A 166 -0.75 3.14 -1.75
N VAL A 167 -0.48 1.83 -1.73
CA VAL A 167 -0.05 1.11 -2.94
C VAL A 167 -1.11 1.22 -4.02
N GLY A 168 -0.73 1.64 -5.22
CA GLY A 168 -1.67 1.83 -6.34
C GLY A 168 -2.42 3.18 -6.35
N PHE A 169 -2.24 4.04 -5.34
CA PHE A 169 -2.74 5.42 -5.43
C PHE A 169 -2.07 6.14 -6.60
N ARG A 170 -2.86 6.90 -7.37
CA ARG A 170 -2.37 7.70 -8.50
C ARG A 170 -2.59 9.19 -8.22
N PRO A 171 -1.67 10.06 -8.67
CA PRO A 171 -1.81 11.49 -8.51
C PRO A 171 -2.93 12.04 -9.39
N TRP A 172 -3.48 13.17 -8.97
CA TRP A 172 -4.36 14.00 -9.79
C TRP A 172 -3.56 15.07 -10.55
N ASP A 173 -4.13 15.57 -11.63
CA ASP A 173 -3.69 16.85 -12.20
C ASP A 173 -4.01 18.01 -11.25
N ASP A 174 -3.31 19.13 -11.44
CA ASP A 174 -3.39 20.28 -10.52
C ASP A 174 -4.80 20.90 -10.44
N GLN A 175 -5.58 20.83 -11.53
CA GLN A 175 -6.94 21.35 -11.55
C GLN A 175 -7.86 20.44 -10.73
N THR A 176 -7.86 19.14 -11.00
CA THR A 176 -8.67 18.17 -10.26
C THR A 176 -8.32 18.15 -8.76
N LEU A 177 -7.03 18.24 -8.41
CA LEU A 177 -6.59 18.32 -7.02
C LEU A 177 -7.16 19.55 -6.30
N ARG A 178 -7.07 20.72 -6.95
CA ARG A 178 -7.62 21.98 -6.41
C ARG A 178 -9.13 21.90 -6.24
N GLU A 179 -9.86 21.40 -7.23
CA GLU A 179 -11.32 21.27 -7.18
C GLU A 179 -11.76 20.37 -6.01
N LYS A 180 -11.09 19.23 -5.80
CA LYS A 180 -11.36 18.34 -4.67
C LYS A 180 -11.06 19.02 -3.32
N TRP A 181 -9.94 19.73 -3.21
CA TRP A 181 -9.59 20.48 -1.99
C TRP A 181 -10.59 21.61 -1.69
N GLU A 182 -10.99 22.39 -2.70
CA GLU A 182 -11.99 23.47 -2.55
C GLU A 182 -13.36 22.92 -2.17
N ALA A 183 -13.77 21.77 -2.71
CA ALA A 183 -15.00 21.10 -2.35
C ALA A 183 -15.02 20.69 -0.86
N ALA A 184 -13.92 20.13 -0.36
CA ALA A 184 -13.78 19.81 1.06
C ALA A 184 -13.80 21.07 1.95
N GLY A 185 -13.16 22.16 1.51
CA GLY A 185 -13.21 23.46 2.17
C GLY A 185 -14.64 24.01 2.29
N LYS A 186 -15.42 23.97 1.20
CA LYS A 186 -16.83 24.41 1.20
C LYS A 186 -17.71 23.57 2.12
N GLN A 187 -17.56 22.24 2.11
CA GLN A 187 -18.31 21.36 3.02
C GLN A 187 -17.99 21.66 4.49
N LYS A 188 -16.74 22.02 4.79
CA LYS A 188 -16.33 22.41 6.14
C LYS A 188 -17.01 23.69 6.59
N GLU A 189 -17.17 24.67 5.71
CA GLU A 189 -17.88 25.92 6.01
C GLU A 189 -19.37 25.71 6.30
N THR A 190 -20.00 24.70 5.68
CA THR A 190 -21.42 24.37 5.93
C THR A 190 -21.64 23.60 7.24
N GLY A 191 -20.58 23.09 7.89
CA GLY A 191 -20.65 22.40 9.17
C GLY A 191 -20.90 20.89 9.11
N ASP A 192 -21.19 20.34 7.93
CA ASP A 192 -21.50 18.90 7.71
C ASP A 192 -20.26 18.07 7.28
N TYR A 193 -19.06 18.63 7.45
CA TYR A 193 -17.83 17.97 7.03
C TYR A 193 -17.22 17.10 8.11
N ASN A 194 -17.12 15.80 7.81
CA ASN A 194 -16.48 14.81 8.68
C ASN A 194 -15.06 14.44 8.18
N GLY A 195 -14.50 15.11 7.17
CA GLY A 195 -13.18 14.78 6.61
C GLY A 195 -12.01 15.52 7.26
N ARG A 196 -10.82 15.38 6.67
CA ARG A 196 -9.57 16.03 7.10
C ARG A 196 -8.91 16.87 6.01
N LEU A 197 -9.20 16.62 4.73
CA LEU A 197 -8.71 17.42 3.60
C LEU A 197 -9.01 18.93 3.76
N GLY A 198 -10.20 19.31 4.22
CA GLY A 198 -10.57 20.72 4.48
C GLY A 198 -9.84 21.37 5.67
N HIS A 199 -9.01 20.62 6.40
CA HIS A 199 -8.22 21.11 7.54
C HIS A 199 -6.74 21.34 7.20
N VAL A 200 -6.30 20.96 6.00
CA VAL A 200 -4.93 21.17 5.51
C VAL A 200 -4.91 22.19 4.37
N LYS A 201 -3.76 22.79 4.10
CA LYS A 201 -3.63 23.76 3.00
C LYS A 201 -3.48 23.04 1.67
N LEU A 202 -3.81 23.74 0.57
CA LEU A 202 -3.61 23.20 -0.77
C LEU A 202 -2.12 22.84 -1.01
N GLU A 203 -1.19 23.69 -0.56
CA GLU A 203 0.26 23.44 -0.68
C GLU A 203 0.70 22.14 0.02
N ASP A 204 0.02 21.77 1.11
CA ASP A 204 0.36 20.57 1.88
C ASP A 204 0.04 19.31 1.08
N VAL A 205 -1.13 19.27 0.44
CA VAL A 205 -1.59 18.14 -0.37
C VAL A 205 -0.98 18.12 -1.77
N GLN A 206 -0.59 19.29 -2.31
CA GLN A 206 0.20 19.36 -3.54
C GLN A 206 1.54 18.65 -3.37
N ALA A 207 2.24 18.86 -2.25
CA ALA A 207 3.50 18.16 -1.98
C ALA A 207 3.32 16.63 -1.94
N VAL A 208 2.22 16.14 -1.34
CA VAL A 208 1.90 14.70 -1.30
C VAL A 208 1.54 14.18 -2.70
N ASN A 209 0.72 14.91 -3.46
CA ASN A 209 0.34 14.56 -4.83
C ASN A 209 1.55 14.52 -5.78
N ASP A 210 2.47 15.49 -5.67
CA ASP A 210 3.69 15.53 -6.46
C ASP A 210 4.65 14.39 -6.10
N ALA A 211 4.77 14.06 -4.82
CA ALA A 211 5.52 12.89 -4.39
C ALA A 211 4.93 11.61 -4.96
N LEU A 212 3.59 11.50 -5.01
CA LEU A 212 2.88 10.34 -5.53
C LEU A 212 3.19 10.04 -7.00
N LYS A 213 3.50 11.06 -7.82
CA LYS A 213 3.97 10.87 -9.21
C LYS A 213 5.20 9.95 -9.30
N LYS A 214 6.07 9.96 -8.29
CA LYS A 214 7.27 9.09 -8.24
C LYS A 214 6.92 7.64 -7.89
N TYR A 215 5.79 7.37 -7.24
CA TYR A 215 5.35 6.00 -6.91
C TYR A 215 4.90 5.22 -8.15
N ASP A 216 4.67 5.90 -9.28
CA ASP A 216 4.39 5.26 -10.56
C ASP A 216 5.54 4.31 -10.96
N ALA A 217 6.79 4.62 -10.63
CA ALA A 217 7.94 3.75 -10.88
C ALA A 217 7.85 2.37 -10.20
N ILE A 218 7.12 2.27 -9.08
CA ILE A 218 6.84 1.00 -8.39
C ILE A 218 5.48 0.44 -8.82
N THR A 219 4.46 1.28 -8.95
CA THR A 219 3.10 0.83 -9.27
C THR A 219 3.01 0.23 -10.68
N ASP A 220 3.73 0.81 -11.65
CA ASP A 220 3.75 0.33 -13.04
C ASP A 220 4.47 -1.02 -13.19
N GLN A 221 5.24 -1.42 -12.18
CA GLN A 221 5.92 -2.71 -12.12
C GLN A 221 5.03 -3.85 -11.61
N LEU A 222 3.85 -3.54 -11.05
CA LEU A 222 2.92 -4.54 -10.53
C LEU A 222 2.17 -5.21 -11.67
N ASP A 223 2.07 -6.54 -11.66
CA ASP A 223 1.33 -7.31 -12.66
C ASP A 223 -0.18 -7.28 -12.39
N ALA A 224 -0.57 -7.26 -11.12
CA ALA A 224 -1.97 -7.11 -10.68
C ALA A 224 -2.06 -6.41 -9.33
N LEU A 225 -3.28 -5.97 -8.95
CA LEU A 225 -3.57 -5.32 -7.68
C LEU A 225 -4.83 -5.91 -7.02
N ILE A 226 -4.78 -6.14 -5.71
CA ILE A 226 -5.97 -6.39 -4.88
C ILE A 226 -6.20 -5.16 -4.00
N HIS A 227 -7.41 -4.60 -4.03
CA HIS A 227 -7.82 -3.46 -3.23
C HIS A 227 -8.95 -3.86 -2.27
N ILE A 228 -8.68 -3.80 -0.96
CA ILE A 228 -9.69 -3.90 0.10
C ILE A 228 -10.26 -2.50 0.35
N ASP A 229 -11.37 -2.20 -0.31
CA ASP A 229 -12.04 -0.90 -0.25
C ASP A 229 -13.08 -0.88 0.87
N ALA A 230 -13.06 0.16 1.70
CA ALA A 230 -14.11 0.32 2.70
C ALA A 230 -15.36 0.94 2.06
N GLN A 231 -16.55 0.44 2.42
CA GLN A 231 -17.81 1.12 2.05
C GLN A 231 -17.80 2.58 2.50
N ASP A 232 -17.20 2.83 3.67
CA ASP A 232 -16.95 4.14 4.22
C ASP A 232 -15.51 4.18 4.77
N ASN A 233 -14.71 5.13 4.26
CA ASN A 233 -13.33 5.29 4.71
C ASN A 233 -13.25 5.67 6.19
N HIS A 234 -14.31 6.25 6.79
CA HIS A 234 -14.35 6.57 8.22
C HIS A 234 -14.23 5.36 9.13
N TYR A 235 -14.49 4.14 8.63
CA TYR A 235 -14.27 2.92 9.40
C TYR A 235 -12.81 2.75 9.84
N VAL A 236 -11.85 3.39 9.17
CA VAL A 236 -10.43 3.36 9.53
C VAL A 236 -10.16 3.82 10.96
N TYR A 237 -10.91 4.80 11.48
CA TYR A 237 -10.74 5.29 12.86
C TYR A 237 -11.04 4.17 13.86
N GLU A 238 -12.19 3.50 13.71
CA GLU A 238 -12.60 2.42 14.60
C GLU A 238 -11.73 1.18 14.42
N TRP A 239 -11.37 0.83 13.18
CA TRP A 239 -10.48 -0.29 12.91
C TRP A 239 -9.08 -0.07 13.49
N ARG A 240 -8.56 1.16 13.44
CA ARG A 240 -7.26 1.49 14.03
C ARG A 240 -7.33 1.45 15.55
N LYS A 241 -8.41 1.93 16.17
CA LYS A 241 -8.64 1.81 17.62
C LYS A 241 -8.71 0.34 18.06
N GLU A 242 -9.41 -0.52 17.32
CA GLU A 242 -9.46 -1.97 17.58
C GLU A 242 -8.08 -2.63 17.53
N GLN A 243 -7.29 -2.26 16.52
CA GLN A 243 -5.91 -2.73 16.40
C GLN A 243 -5.06 -2.27 17.59
N GLU A 244 -5.19 -1.01 17.99
CA GLU A 244 -4.41 -0.44 19.09
C GLU A 244 -4.78 -1.04 20.45
N ARG A 245 -6.07 -1.28 20.71
CA ARG A 245 -6.53 -2.02 21.90
C ARG A 245 -5.93 -3.42 21.98
N THR A 246 -5.82 -4.10 20.84
CA THR A 246 -5.21 -5.43 20.75
C THR A 246 -3.69 -5.36 21.02
N LEU A 247 -3.01 -4.35 20.48
CA LEU A 247 -1.58 -4.11 20.74
C LEU A 247 -1.32 -3.82 22.22
N LEU A 248 -2.13 -2.95 22.83
CA LEU A 248 -2.03 -2.61 24.25
C LEU A 248 -2.23 -3.84 25.14
N ALA A 249 -3.24 -4.66 24.83
CA ALA A 249 -3.52 -5.89 25.57
C ALA A 249 -2.39 -6.94 25.45
N THR A 250 -1.66 -6.96 24.33
CA THR A 250 -0.61 -7.96 24.07
C THR A 250 0.79 -7.49 24.48
N LYS A 251 1.10 -6.20 24.36
CA LYS A 251 2.44 -5.62 24.57
C LYS A 251 2.53 -4.63 25.74
N GLY A 252 1.40 -4.28 26.37
CA GLY A 252 1.35 -3.34 27.50
C GLY A 252 1.69 -1.88 27.16
N LYS A 253 1.83 -1.56 25.86
CA LYS A 253 2.10 -0.21 25.34
C LYS A 253 1.24 0.03 24.09
N GLY A 254 0.74 1.25 23.94
CA GLY A 254 -0.07 1.67 22.80
C GLY A 254 -0.49 3.14 22.92
N MET A 255 -1.12 3.66 21.87
CA MET A 255 -1.69 5.00 21.81
C MET A 255 -3.05 5.06 22.54
N THR A 256 -3.38 6.23 23.10
CA THR A 256 -4.75 6.54 23.55
C THR A 256 -5.70 6.67 22.35
N GLU A 257 -7.01 6.68 22.56
CA GLU A 257 -7.97 6.85 21.47
C GLU A 257 -7.79 8.20 20.75
N GLU A 258 -7.46 9.26 21.48
CA GLU A 258 -7.18 10.59 20.92
C GLU A 258 -5.91 10.57 20.07
N GLN A 259 -4.87 9.90 20.53
CA GLN A 259 -3.63 9.72 19.77
C GLN A 259 -3.86 8.88 18.51
N VAL A 260 -4.70 7.84 18.59
CA VAL A 260 -5.13 7.06 17.40
C VAL A 260 -5.86 7.96 16.41
N ASN A 261 -6.81 8.77 16.87
CA ASN A 261 -7.53 9.69 15.98
C ASN A 261 -6.56 10.65 15.30
N HIS A 262 -5.67 11.30 16.06
CA HIS A 262 -4.68 12.22 15.50
C HIS A 262 -3.72 11.52 14.51
N PHE A 263 -3.33 10.28 14.80
CA PHE A 263 -2.56 9.46 13.87
C PHE A 263 -3.32 9.25 12.56
N VAL A 264 -4.58 8.79 12.63
CA VAL A 264 -5.42 8.56 11.45
C VAL A 264 -5.68 9.85 10.67
N ASP A 265 -5.85 10.99 11.37
CA ASP A 265 -6.04 12.30 10.75
C ASP A 265 -4.91 12.65 9.79
N GLY A 266 -3.68 12.23 10.10
CA GLY A 266 -2.51 12.42 9.26
C GLY A 266 -2.57 11.67 7.93
N TYR A 267 -3.33 10.57 7.82
CA TYR A 267 -3.50 9.77 6.59
C TYR A 267 -4.79 10.12 5.84
N TYR A 268 -5.81 10.58 6.56
CA TYR A 268 -7.16 10.72 6.05
C TYR A 268 -7.31 11.62 4.79
N PRO A 269 -6.58 12.74 4.65
CA PRO A 269 -6.63 13.55 3.43
C PRO A 269 -6.27 12.74 2.17
N SER A 270 -5.36 11.78 2.28
CA SER A 270 -4.97 10.92 1.17
C SER A 270 -6.03 9.87 0.84
N TYR A 271 -6.80 9.40 1.83
CA TYR A 271 -7.97 8.57 1.56
C TYR A 271 -9.06 9.37 0.82
N GLU A 272 -9.31 10.62 1.21
CA GLU A 272 -10.26 11.50 0.51
C GLU A 272 -9.83 11.81 -0.92
N LEU A 273 -8.53 12.02 -1.16
CA LEU A 273 -8.02 12.37 -2.48
C LEU A 273 -7.89 11.16 -3.39
N PHE A 274 -7.17 10.12 -2.99
CA PHE A 274 -6.61 9.16 -3.95
C PHE A 274 -7.38 7.84 -4.03
N THR A 275 -8.25 7.53 -3.07
CA THR A 275 -9.06 6.30 -3.09
C THR A 275 -9.95 6.24 -4.33
N GLU A 276 -10.49 7.37 -4.78
CA GLU A 276 -11.33 7.44 -5.97
C GLU A 276 -10.56 7.01 -7.24
N SER A 277 -9.32 7.48 -7.43
CA SER A 277 -8.47 7.04 -8.55
C SER A 277 -8.24 5.52 -8.51
N LEU A 278 -8.06 4.97 -7.31
CA LEU A 278 -7.85 3.55 -7.11
C LEU A 278 -9.13 2.75 -7.41
N ARG A 279 -10.31 3.30 -7.13
CA ARG A 279 -11.61 2.68 -7.43
C ARG A 279 -11.87 2.56 -8.93
N ASP A 280 -11.30 3.46 -9.73
CA ASP A 280 -11.38 3.47 -11.19
C ASP A 280 -10.35 2.53 -11.86
N GLY A 281 -9.30 2.13 -11.13
CA GLY A 281 -8.28 1.21 -11.57
C GLY A 281 -6.88 1.82 -11.58
N ALA A 282 -5.95 1.27 -10.79
CA ALA A 282 -4.57 1.76 -10.66
C ALA A 282 -3.77 1.67 -11.96
N PHE A 283 -4.16 0.79 -12.89
CA PHE A 283 -3.49 0.59 -14.18
C PHE A 283 -4.18 1.32 -15.33
N ARG A 284 -5.29 2.01 -15.05
CA ARG A 284 -6.05 2.73 -16.08
C ARG A 284 -5.17 3.85 -16.66
N PRO A 285 -5.01 3.94 -17.99
CA PRO A 285 -4.23 5.01 -18.60
C PRO A 285 -4.82 6.37 -18.24
N SER A 286 -4.02 7.20 -17.58
CA SER A 286 -4.29 8.63 -17.44
C SER A 286 -3.75 9.38 -18.65
N SER A 287 -4.21 10.62 -18.85
CA SER A 287 -3.65 11.54 -19.86
C SER A 287 -2.13 11.76 -19.70
N SER A 288 -1.57 11.56 -18.51
CA SER A 288 -0.12 11.63 -18.25
C SER A 288 0.65 10.36 -18.63
N ASN A 289 0.00 9.19 -18.68
CA ASN A 289 0.66 7.88 -18.83
C ASN A 289 0.44 7.23 -20.22
N MET A 290 -0.09 7.99 -21.19
CA MET A 290 -0.30 7.51 -22.57
C MET A 290 1.00 7.30 -23.36
N ALA A 291 2.12 7.90 -22.96
CA ALA A 291 3.35 7.90 -23.76
C ALA A 291 4.17 6.60 -23.67
N THR A 292 3.89 5.70 -22.72
CA THR A 292 4.72 4.52 -22.43
C THR A 292 4.03 3.17 -22.57
N SER A 293 2.71 3.12 -22.81
CA SER A 293 2.00 1.83 -22.86
C SER A 293 2.05 1.20 -24.27
N SER A 294 2.89 0.16 -24.41
CA SER A 294 2.59 -0.92 -25.36
C SER A 294 1.19 -1.45 -25.06
N GLN A 295 0.40 -1.83 -26.06
CA GLN A 295 -0.99 -2.34 -25.99
C GLN A 295 -1.22 -3.50 -24.98
N SER A 296 -1.06 -3.28 -23.68
CA SER A 296 -1.50 -4.17 -22.62
C SER A 296 -2.83 -3.65 -22.13
N THR A 297 -3.88 -4.44 -22.31
CA THR A 297 -5.20 -4.18 -21.71
C THR A 297 -5.00 -4.17 -20.19
N TRP A 298 -5.20 -3.00 -19.59
CA TRP A 298 -5.12 -2.81 -18.14
C TRP A 298 -6.30 -3.47 -17.43
N GLU A 299 -7.37 -3.74 -18.19
CA GLU A 299 -8.59 -4.40 -17.76
C GLU A 299 -8.32 -5.80 -17.19
N GLY A 300 -8.96 -6.09 -16.06
CA GLY A 300 -8.86 -7.36 -15.35
C GLY A 300 -7.59 -7.53 -14.52
N ARG A 301 -6.72 -6.51 -14.43
CA ARG A 301 -5.51 -6.54 -13.58
C ARG A 301 -5.79 -6.09 -12.16
N GLN A 302 -7.00 -5.64 -11.83
CA GLN A 302 -7.34 -5.24 -10.46
C GLN A 302 -8.60 -5.95 -9.94
N LEU A 303 -8.52 -6.42 -8.69
CA LEU A 303 -9.67 -6.93 -7.93
C LEU A 303 -9.98 -5.95 -6.80
N ARG A 304 -11.20 -5.41 -6.76
CA ARG A 304 -11.68 -4.54 -5.69
C ARG A 304 -12.74 -5.27 -4.86
N LEU A 305 -12.51 -5.36 -3.56
CA LEU A 305 -13.38 -5.97 -2.57
C LEU A 305 -13.94 -4.85 -1.67
N VAL A 306 -15.22 -4.56 -1.79
CA VAL A 306 -15.87 -3.56 -0.94
C VAL A 306 -16.32 -4.23 0.35
N VAL A 307 -15.84 -3.74 1.50
CA VAL A 307 -16.10 -4.33 2.82
C VAL A 307 -16.92 -3.40 3.73
N ASP A 308 -17.80 -3.99 4.54
CA ASP A 308 -18.58 -3.29 5.55
C ASP A 308 -17.75 -2.96 6.80
N ARG A 309 -18.36 -2.32 7.80
CA ARG A 309 -17.72 -1.96 9.09
C ARG A 309 -17.17 -3.18 9.86
N ASN A 310 -17.70 -4.37 9.62
CA ASN A 310 -17.23 -5.63 10.22
C ASN A 310 -16.16 -6.32 9.36
N ARG A 311 -15.65 -5.62 8.33
CA ARG A 311 -14.68 -6.11 7.35
C ARG A 311 -15.22 -7.26 6.50
N ARG A 312 -16.54 -7.44 6.38
CA ARG A 312 -17.16 -8.47 5.54
C ARG A 312 -17.31 -7.99 4.11
N VAL A 313 -16.97 -8.82 3.14
CA VAL A 313 -17.11 -8.53 1.71
C VAL A 313 -18.59 -8.38 1.36
N GLN A 314 -18.93 -7.24 0.77
CA GLN A 314 -20.28 -6.90 0.32
C GLN A 314 -20.39 -6.93 -1.20
N GLN A 315 -19.35 -6.48 -1.90
CA GLN A 315 -19.30 -6.42 -3.35
C GLN A 315 -17.88 -6.72 -3.84
N VAL A 316 -17.80 -7.29 -5.04
CA VAL A 316 -16.55 -7.64 -5.71
C VAL A 316 -16.58 -7.12 -7.13
N PHE A 317 -15.55 -6.39 -7.51
CA PHE A 317 -15.39 -5.85 -8.86
C PHE A 317 -14.05 -6.31 -9.43
N GLN A 318 -14.07 -6.86 -10.63
CA GLN A 318 -12.87 -7.06 -11.42
C GLN A 318 -12.76 -5.89 -12.40
N ILE A 319 -11.73 -5.08 -12.21
CA ILE A 319 -11.42 -3.86 -12.95
C ILE A 319 -10.27 -4.18 -13.90
#